data_AF-A0A2W7MQZ4-F1
#
_entry.id   AF-A0A2W7MQZ4-F1
#
_cell.length_a   1.000
_cell.length_b   1.000
_cell.length_c   1.000
_cell.angle_alpha   90.00
_cell.angle_beta   90.00
_cell.angle_gamma   90.00
#
_symmetry.space_group_name_H-M   'P 1'
#
loop_
_entity.id
_entity.type
_entity.pdbx_description
1 polymer ?
#
loop_
_entity_poly.entity_id
_entity_poly.type
_entity_poly.pdbx_seq_one_letter_code
_entity_poly.pdbx_strand_id
1 'polypeptide(L)'
;MSIQTAFALPATLSDAGKLDTTFASSGKTQVYFAGSLSSMANGVAIDSRGRLLVAAKVGTPGGSRFGLARLLEDGSADLAFGNQGSVIGQFQHGFEAMAGKVHVLPDGHILVAGLHYENAHRTLPALALFDQQGRPAQCFGDNGRCVVRLPGDLSQGVRDTWLPPGVPGAEACDVCVQEDGRILLQANHHFELSDHVGMLIRLNTDGSLDNTFNGRGFVIVRHLLMNTWLSSLMVQRDGRILVGGSINFPEEGLLARYHIDGRLDDCFAVDGFMTFKARGYSAQVSQIVQHENGDVQCFGSSRDPMHCLALKVHSNGRPDIHCNGGQARLLEIGHSGCQWTDAKALPDGSVVTVGATIGGVEADFILARHLPNGKLDRNFGNGIGWVRTRLGRSLDTATSVAMQADGNIVVGGYSLDGNYRAVIARYLG
;
A
#
# COMPACT_ATOMS: atom_id res chain seq x y z
N MET A 1 1.24 -62.65 14.01
CA MET A 1 1.76 -61.28 14.25
C MET A 1 1.47 -60.47 13.00
N SER A 2 0.49 -59.56 13.07
CA SER A 2 0.08 -58.73 11.93
C SER A 2 0.91 -57.45 11.94
N ILE A 3 1.64 -57.21 10.86
CA ILE A 3 2.35 -55.95 10.60
C ILE A 3 1.32 -54.97 10.03
N GLN A 4 0.96 -53.94 10.79
CA GLN A 4 0.24 -52.78 10.25
C GLN A 4 1.27 -51.80 9.68
N THR A 5 1.45 -51.85 8.37
CA THR A 5 2.05 -50.77 7.58
C THR A 5 1.04 -49.62 7.52
N ALA A 6 1.32 -48.53 8.24
CA ALA A 6 0.62 -47.28 8.06
C ALA A 6 1.07 -46.64 6.74
N PHE A 7 0.19 -46.62 5.74
CA PHE A 7 0.37 -45.79 4.56
C PHE A 7 0.13 -44.33 4.97
N ALA A 8 1.20 -43.53 5.03
CA ALA A 8 1.05 -42.09 4.99
C ALA A 8 0.52 -41.73 3.59
N LEU A 9 -0.71 -41.20 3.53
CA LEU A 9 -1.21 -40.57 2.31
C LEU A 9 -0.24 -39.43 1.94
N PRO A 10 0.14 -39.27 0.66
CA PRO A 10 0.93 -38.12 0.25
C PRO A 10 0.12 -36.86 0.58
N ALA A 11 0.74 -35.91 1.28
CA ALA A 11 0.14 -34.61 1.51
C ALA A 11 -0.28 -34.06 0.14
N THR A 12 -1.57 -33.81 -0.06
CA THR A 12 -2.07 -33.14 -1.25
C THR A 12 -1.34 -31.81 -1.33
N LEU A 13 -0.47 -31.65 -2.33
CA LEU A 13 0.21 -30.39 -2.61
C LEU A 13 -0.88 -29.34 -2.84
N SER A 14 -1.03 -28.43 -1.87
CA SER A 14 -1.94 -27.30 -1.98
C SER A 14 -1.53 -26.44 -3.17
N ASP A 15 -2.49 -26.09 -4.03
CA ASP A 15 -2.26 -25.17 -5.13
C ASP A 15 -2.20 -23.70 -4.66
N ALA A 16 -2.48 -23.44 -3.38
CA ALA A 16 -2.40 -22.12 -2.76
C ALA A 16 -1.04 -21.45 -2.99
N GLY A 17 -1.09 -20.24 -3.53
CA GLY A 17 0.08 -19.45 -3.91
C GLY A 17 0.65 -19.75 -5.30
N LYS A 18 0.10 -20.70 -6.06
CA LYS A 18 0.41 -20.83 -7.49
C LYS A 18 -0.31 -19.74 -8.28
N LEU A 19 0.29 -19.32 -9.41
CA LEU A 19 -0.39 -18.47 -10.37
C LEU A 19 -1.65 -19.18 -10.89
N ASP A 20 -2.77 -18.47 -10.90
CA ASP A 20 -4.02 -18.97 -11.45
C ASP A 20 -3.98 -18.89 -12.98
N THR A 21 -3.74 -20.01 -13.64
CA THR A 21 -3.62 -20.06 -15.10
C THR A 21 -4.92 -19.72 -15.85
N THR A 22 -6.07 -19.64 -15.17
CA THR A 22 -7.35 -19.26 -15.78
C THR A 22 -7.54 -17.74 -15.88
N PHE A 23 -6.72 -16.95 -15.19
CA PHE A 23 -6.76 -15.49 -15.26
C PHE A 23 -5.95 -14.96 -16.44
N ALA A 24 -6.59 -14.16 -17.29
CA ALA A 24 -5.99 -13.50 -18.44
C ALA A 24 -5.05 -14.42 -19.24
N SER A 25 -3.77 -14.04 -19.41
CA SER A 25 -2.77 -14.84 -20.09
C SER A 25 -1.91 -15.58 -19.07
N SER A 26 -2.37 -16.78 -18.68
CA SER A 26 -1.65 -17.69 -17.77
C SER A 26 -1.33 -17.08 -16.40
N GLY A 27 -2.30 -16.41 -15.78
CA GLY A 27 -2.19 -15.86 -14.43
C GLY A 27 -1.73 -14.41 -14.36
N LYS A 28 -1.47 -13.76 -15.49
CA LYS A 28 -1.04 -12.36 -15.51
C LYS A 28 -1.55 -11.59 -16.71
N THR A 29 -1.62 -10.27 -16.56
CA THR A 29 -2.01 -9.33 -17.61
C THR A 29 -1.25 -8.02 -17.47
N GLN A 30 -0.93 -7.39 -18.60
CA GLN A 30 -0.39 -6.03 -18.63
C GLN A 30 -1.54 -5.02 -18.66
N VAL A 31 -1.45 -3.98 -17.84
CA VAL A 31 -2.46 -2.91 -17.80
C VAL A 31 -2.13 -1.87 -18.85
N TYR A 32 -3.00 -1.75 -19.85
CA TYR A 32 -2.82 -0.83 -20.95
C TYR A 32 -3.41 0.55 -20.64
N PHE A 33 -2.59 1.59 -20.85
CA PHE A 33 -2.99 2.99 -20.82
C PHE A 33 -2.75 3.57 -22.21
N ALA A 34 -3.82 4.00 -22.91
CA ALA A 34 -3.73 4.43 -24.30
C ALA A 34 -2.74 5.59 -24.49
N GLY A 35 -1.77 5.40 -25.40
CA GLY A 35 -0.73 6.39 -25.71
C GLY A 35 0.38 6.54 -24.65
N SER A 36 0.45 5.64 -23.65
CA SER A 36 1.50 5.65 -22.64
C SER A 36 2.85 5.13 -23.16
N LEU A 37 3.93 5.76 -22.69
CA LEU A 37 5.31 5.31 -22.90
C LEU A 37 5.73 4.30 -21.81
N SER A 38 5.24 4.50 -20.60
CA SER A 38 5.47 3.63 -19.44
C SER A 38 4.28 3.66 -18.48
N SER A 39 4.15 2.64 -17.64
CA SER A 39 3.15 2.58 -16.58
C SER A 39 3.70 1.83 -15.37
N MET A 40 3.37 2.29 -14.16
CA MET A 40 3.70 1.63 -12.91
C MET A 40 2.44 1.55 -12.05
N ALA A 41 1.91 0.35 -11.80
CA ALA A 41 0.76 0.20 -10.91
C ALA A 41 1.22 0.33 -9.45
N ASN A 42 0.48 1.12 -8.69
CA ASN A 42 0.79 1.46 -7.30
C ASN A 42 -0.29 0.98 -6.33
N GLY A 43 -1.55 0.93 -6.78
CA GLY A 43 -2.69 0.51 -5.97
C GLY A 43 -3.68 -0.31 -6.78
N VAL A 44 -4.25 -1.34 -6.15
CA VAL A 44 -5.32 -2.16 -6.72
C VAL A 44 -6.49 -2.20 -5.75
N ALA A 45 -7.71 -2.05 -6.28
CA ALA A 45 -8.94 -2.26 -5.56
C ALA A 45 -9.90 -3.14 -6.38
N ILE A 46 -10.86 -3.75 -5.70
CA ILE A 46 -11.91 -4.56 -6.33
C ILE A 46 -13.25 -3.92 -5.99
N ASP A 47 -14.08 -3.69 -6.99
CA ASP A 47 -15.42 -3.15 -6.77
C ASP A 47 -16.44 -4.25 -6.39
N SER A 48 -17.66 -3.85 -6.05
CA SER A 48 -18.73 -4.78 -5.66
C SER A 48 -19.18 -5.75 -6.75
N ARG A 49 -18.72 -5.58 -8.00
CA ARG A 49 -18.99 -6.46 -9.14
C ARG A 49 -17.79 -7.36 -9.46
N GLY A 50 -16.75 -7.38 -8.64
CA GLY A 50 -15.54 -8.18 -8.86
C GLY A 50 -14.58 -7.58 -9.90
N ARG A 51 -14.83 -6.37 -10.41
CA ARG A 51 -13.94 -5.71 -11.37
C ARG A 51 -12.75 -5.10 -10.66
N LEU A 52 -11.60 -5.11 -11.33
CA LEU A 52 -10.33 -4.64 -10.77
C LEU A 52 -10.09 -3.19 -11.19
N LEU A 53 -9.76 -2.32 -10.25
CA LEU A 53 -9.34 -0.95 -10.49
C LEU A 53 -7.84 -0.81 -10.20
N VAL A 54 -7.12 -0.14 -11.08
CA VAL A 54 -5.66 0.00 -11.00
C VAL A 54 -5.27 1.47 -11.03
N ALA A 55 -4.70 1.95 -9.93
CA ALA A 55 -4.04 3.26 -9.84
C ALA A 55 -2.59 3.15 -10.31
N ALA A 56 -2.16 4.06 -11.17
CA ALA A 56 -0.81 4.03 -11.73
C ALA A 56 -0.15 5.42 -11.89
N LYS A 57 1.19 5.42 -11.93
CA LYS A 57 1.97 6.48 -12.59
C LYS A 57 2.12 6.14 -14.07
N VAL A 58 1.71 7.04 -14.95
CA VAL A 58 1.74 6.84 -16.40
C VAL A 58 2.67 7.84 -17.05
N GLY A 59 3.70 7.37 -17.76
CA GLY A 59 4.59 8.21 -18.55
C GLY A 59 3.96 8.52 -19.90
N THR A 60 3.92 9.79 -20.27
CA THR A 60 3.44 10.26 -21.58
C THR A 60 4.50 11.17 -22.23
N PRO A 61 4.40 11.47 -23.54
CA PRO A 61 5.29 12.46 -24.16
C PRO A 61 5.26 13.84 -23.48
N GLY A 62 4.16 14.18 -22.79
CA GLY A 62 4.00 15.44 -22.05
C GLY A 62 4.35 15.35 -20.56
N GLY A 63 5.10 14.33 -20.13
CA GLY A 63 5.48 14.10 -18.74
C GLY A 63 4.58 13.09 -18.02
N SER A 64 4.79 12.91 -16.71
CA SER A 64 4.04 11.93 -15.91
C SER A 64 2.60 12.37 -15.62
N ARG A 65 1.69 11.39 -15.59
CA ARG A 65 0.24 11.54 -15.38
C ARG A 65 -0.25 10.51 -14.38
N PHE A 66 -1.35 10.80 -13.68
CA PHE A 66 -2.06 9.75 -12.97
C PHE A 66 -2.78 8.86 -13.99
N GLY A 67 -2.84 7.57 -13.70
CA GLY A 67 -3.63 6.59 -14.44
C GLY A 67 -4.64 5.91 -13.52
N LEU A 68 -5.84 5.69 -14.04
CA LEU A 68 -6.86 4.82 -13.46
C LEU A 68 -7.38 3.88 -14.56
N ALA A 69 -7.11 2.59 -14.45
CA ALA A 69 -7.62 1.58 -15.39
C ALA A 69 -8.63 0.67 -14.73
N ARG A 70 -9.52 0.07 -15.52
CA ARG A 70 -10.43 -0.97 -15.06
C ARG A 70 -10.30 -2.26 -15.87
N LEU A 71 -10.21 -3.37 -15.17
CA LEU A 71 -10.24 -4.72 -15.73
C LEU A 71 -11.50 -5.45 -15.26
N LEU A 72 -11.95 -6.42 -16.03
CA LEU A 72 -12.95 -7.40 -15.61
C LEU A 72 -12.33 -8.40 -14.62
N GLU A 73 -13.19 -9.19 -13.99
CA GLU A 73 -12.80 -10.18 -12.98
C GLU A 73 -11.81 -11.24 -13.51
N ASP A 74 -11.86 -11.52 -14.82
CA ASP A 74 -10.98 -12.44 -15.53
C ASP A 74 -9.63 -11.82 -15.95
N GLY A 75 -9.43 -10.53 -15.68
CA GLY A 75 -8.21 -9.78 -16.00
C GLY A 75 -8.16 -9.18 -17.41
N SER A 76 -9.21 -9.34 -18.21
CA SER A 76 -9.36 -8.62 -19.48
C SER A 76 -9.72 -7.15 -19.26
N ALA A 77 -9.41 -6.28 -20.22
CA ALA A 77 -9.69 -4.84 -20.08
C ALA A 77 -11.21 -4.54 -20.18
N ASP A 78 -11.75 -3.74 -19.27
CA ASP A 78 -13.12 -3.23 -19.37
C ASP A 78 -13.14 -2.00 -20.30
N LEU A 79 -13.26 -2.23 -21.61
CA LEU A 79 -13.19 -1.18 -22.63
C LEU A 79 -14.30 -0.12 -22.51
N ALA A 80 -15.35 -0.35 -21.73
CA ALA A 80 -16.42 0.61 -21.49
C ALA A 80 -16.06 1.67 -20.43
N PHE A 81 -14.94 1.52 -19.73
CA PHE A 81 -14.48 2.49 -18.73
C PHE A 81 -13.60 3.57 -19.34
N GLY A 82 -13.88 4.84 -19.02
CA GLY A 82 -13.07 5.97 -19.48
C GLY A 82 -12.87 5.97 -20.99
N ASN A 83 -11.61 6.09 -21.41
CA ASN A 83 -11.19 5.94 -22.80
C ASN A 83 -10.50 4.59 -22.99
N GLN A 84 -11.18 3.64 -23.64
CA GLN A 84 -10.65 2.30 -23.94
C GLN A 84 -10.17 1.55 -22.69
N GLY A 85 -10.91 1.65 -21.59
CA GLY A 85 -10.62 0.97 -20.32
C GLY A 85 -9.75 1.73 -19.34
N SER A 86 -9.39 2.99 -19.65
CA SER A 86 -8.53 3.78 -18.77
C SER A 86 -8.84 5.28 -18.78
N VAL A 87 -8.44 5.95 -17.70
CA VAL A 87 -8.40 7.40 -17.55
C VAL A 87 -6.95 7.78 -17.29
N ILE A 88 -6.43 8.74 -18.06
CA ILE A 88 -5.11 9.34 -17.86
C ILE A 88 -5.33 10.82 -17.62
N GLY A 89 -4.77 11.39 -16.55
CA GLY A 89 -5.05 12.77 -16.20
C GLY A 89 -4.01 13.45 -15.32
N GLN A 90 -4.32 14.71 -15.00
CA GLN A 90 -3.59 15.58 -14.08
C GLN A 90 -4.54 16.06 -13.00
N PHE A 91 -4.03 16.37 -11.81
CA PHE A 91 -4.85 17.01 -10.76
C PHE A 91 -5.08 18.50 -11.03
N GLN A 92 -4.11 19.16 -11.67
CA GLN A 92 -4.20 20.54 -12.14
C GLN A 92 -3.53 20.63 -13.51
N HIS A 93 -4.09 21.46 -14.40
CA HIS A 93 -3.60 21.60 -15.76
C HIS A 93 -2.14 22.08 -15.81
N GLY A 94 -1.33 21.47 -16.68
CA GLY A 94 0.06 21.86 -16.91
C GLY A 94 1.09 21.20 -15.99
N PHE A 95 0.64 20.42 -15.00
CA PHE A 95 1.52 19.80 -14.01
C PHE A 95 1.60 18.28 -14.14
N GLU A 96 2.71 17.71 -13.71
CA GLU A 96 2.85 16.26 -13.64
C GLU A 96 2.02 15.68 -12.48
N ALA A 97 1.70 14.39 -12.58
CA ALA A 97 0.90 13.69 -11.57
C ALA A 97 1.24 12.20 -11.51
N MET A 98 0.89 11.57 -10.40
CA MET A 98 0.79 10.11 -10.30
C MET A 98 -0.39 9.70 -9.42
N ALA A 99 -0.98 8.52 -9.68
CA ALA A 99 -1.88 7.87 -8.74
C ALA A 99 -1.10 6.88 -7.87
N GLY A 100 -1.30 6.94 -6.55
CA GLY A 100 -0.71 6.02 -5.57
C GLY A 100 -1.70 4.95 -5.11
N LYS A 101 -2.91 5.36 -4.70
CA LYS A 101 -3.97 4.48 -4.20
C LYS A 101 -5.29 4.73 -4.92
N VAL A 102 -6.11 3.67 -4.98
CA VAL A 102 -7.49 3.72 -5.46
C VAL A 102 -8.40 3.08 -4.42
N HIS A 103 -9.52 3.73 -4.14
CA HIS A 103 -10.57 3.26 -3.25
C HIS A 103 -11.92 3.32 -3.94
N VAL A 104 -12.74 2.28 -3.73
CA VAL A 104 -14.14 2.28 -4.14
C VAL A 104 -14.97 2.71 -2.94
N LEU A 105 -15.74 3.78 -3.09
CA LEU A 105 -16.62 4.30 -2.06
C LEU A 105 -17.95 3.50 -2.01
N PRO A 106 -18.69 3.51 -0.89
CA PRO A 106 -19.95 2.78 -0.77
C PRO A 106 -21.03 3.16 -1.79
N ASP A 107 -21.01 4.40 -2.29
CA ASP A 107 -21.90 4.90 -3.34
C ASP A 107 -21.43 4.50 -4.77
N GLY A 108 -20.30 3.81 -4.87
CA GLY A 108 -19.70 3.34 -6.11
C GLY A 108 -18.85 4.39 -6.83
N HIS A 109 -18.63 5.57 -6.26
CA HIS A 109 -17.59 6.47 -6.75
C HIS A 109 -16.20 5.85 -6.52
N ILE A 110 -15.25 6.28 -7.34
CA ILE A 110 -13.87 5.81 -7.33
C ILE A 110 -12.98 6.98 -6.92
N LEU A 111 -12.39 6.89 -5.73
CA LEU A 111 -11.45 7.85 -5.22
C LEU A 111 -10.02 7.42 -5.59
N VAL A 112 -9.29 8.31 -6.23
CA VAL A 112 -7.86 8.15 -6.53
C VAL A 112 -7.10 9.15 -5.68
N ALA A 113 -6.11 8.67 -4.93
CA ALA A 113 -5.16 9.52 -4.21
C ALA A 113 -3.76 9.35 -4.78
N GLY A 114 -2.97 10.41 -4.78
CA GLY A 114 -1.61 10.38 -5.29
C GLY A 114 -0.90 11.71 -5.10
N LEU A 115 -0.01 12.03 -6.02
CA LEU A 115 0.83 13.22 -5.94
C LEU A 115 0.65 14.12 -7.17
N HIS A 116 0.61 15.41 -6.88
CA HIS A 116 0.70 16.50 -7.83
C HIS A 116 2.11 17.09 -7.77
N TYR A 117 2.79 17.20 -8.90
CA TYR A 117 4.14 17.75 -9.00
C TYR A 117 4.07 19.18 -9.55
N GLU A 118 4.32 20.16 -8.69
CA GLU A 118 4.40 21.57 -9.12
C GLU A 118 5.69 21.83 -9.90
N ASN A 119 6.77 21.15 -9.52
CA ASN A 119 8.04 21.11 -10.22
C ASN A 119 8.84 19.88 -9.75
N ALA A 120 10.06 19.70 -10.24
CA ALA A 120 10.94 18.57 -9.89
C ALA A 120 11.25 18.45 -8.39
N HIS A 121 11.06 19.54 -7.65
CA HIS A 121 11.37 19.67 -6.23
C HIS A 121 10.15 19.97 -5.36
N ARG A 122 8.92 19.90 -5.87
CA ARG A 122 7.74 20.19 -5.05
C ARG A 122 6.56 19.30 -5.40
N THR A 123 6.10 18.59 -4.39
CA THR A 123 4.98 17.64 -4.47
C THR A 123 3.92 17.98 -3.45
N LEU A 124 2.66 17.87 -3.85
CA LEU A 124 1.50 17.99 -2.97
C LEU A 124 0.64 16.73 -3.04
N PRO A 125 0.05 16.27 -1.93
CA PRO A 125 -0.97 15.25 -1.98
C PRO A 125 -2.17 15.75 -2.78
N ALA A 126 -2.74 14.88 -3.61
CA ALA A 126 -3.87 15.24 -4.44
C ALA A 126 -4.81 14.06 -4.64
N LEU A 127 -6.08 14.37 -4.88
CA LEU A 127 -7.15 13.41 -5.06
C LEU A 127 -7.96 13.72 -6.32
N ALA A 128 -8.54 12.68 -6.89
CA ALA A 128 -9.53 12.78 -7.94
C ALA A 128 -10.67 11.81 -7.65
N LEU A 129 -11.91 12.27 -7.80
CA LEU A 129 -13.11 11.47 -7.62
C LEU A 129 -13.76 11.23 -8.97
N PHE A 130 -14.07 9.98 -9.27
CA PHE A 130 -14.70 9.57 -10.52
C PHE A 130 -16.00 8.80 -10.26
N ASP A 131 -16.92 8.86 -11.21
CA ASP A 131 -18.06 7.95 -11.24
C ASP A 131 -17.67 6.54 -11.74
N GLN A 132 -18.66 5.64 -11.79
CA GLN A 132 -18.48 4.27 -12.28
C GLN A 132 -18.15 4.18 -13.78
N GLN A 133 -18.17 5.27 -14.54
CA GLN A 133 -17.78 5.32 -15.95
C GLN A 133 -16.39 5.96 -16.14
N GLY A 134 -15.76 6.45 -15.07
CA GLY A 134 -14.46 7.10 -15.13
C GLY A 134 -14.56 8.59 -15.46
N ARG A 135 -15.74 9.20 -15.33
CA ARG A 135 -15.94 10.64 -15.51
C ARG A 135 -15.71 11.35 -14.17
N PRO A 136 -14.99 12.49 -14.14
CA PRO A 136 -14.77 13.24 -12.90
C PRO A 136 -16.10 13.66 -12.23
N ALA A 137 -16.21 13.44 -10.93
CA ALA A 137 -17.37 13.80 -10.14
C ALA A 137 -17.33 15.30 -9.80
N GLN A 138 -18.17 16.11 -10.43
CA GLN A 138 -18.11 17.58 -10.33
C GLN A 138 -18.39 18.14 -8.92
N CYS A 139 -18.97 17.33 -8.02
CA CYS A 139 -19.23 17.71 -6.63
C CYS A 139 -17.99 17.70 -5.72
N PHE A 140 -16.82 17.29 -6.24
CA PHE A 140 -15.60 17.13 -5.45
C PHE A 140 -14.50 18.08 -5.91
N GLY A 141 -14.00 18.92 -4.99
CA GLY A 141 -12.94 19.90 -5.26
C GLY A 141 -13.23 20.77 -6.47
N ASP A 142 -12.20 20.98 -7.31
CA ASP A 142 -12.29 21.62 -8.61
C ASP A 142 -12.63 20.57 -9.69
N ASN A 143 -13.92 20.44 -10.01
CA ASN A 143 -14.42 19.59 -11.10
C ASN A 143 -13.96 18.13 -11.01
N GLY A 144 -14.03 17.55 -9.81
CA GLY A 144 -13.64 16.17 -9.51
C GLY A 144 -12.19 15.99 -9.09
N ARG A 145 -11.45 17.07 -8.83
CA ARG A 145 -10.03 17.04 -8.46
C ARG A 145 -9.75 17.96 -7.29
N CYS A 146 -8.89 17.53 -6.37
CA CYS A 146 -8.47 18.33 -5.24
C CYS A 146 -6.95 18.23 -5.08
N VAL A 147 -6.24 19.36 -5.17
CA VAL A 147 -4.84 19.47 -4.74
C VAL A 147 -4.85 20.00 -3.32
N VAL A 148 -4.31 19.22 -2.38
CA VAL A 148 -4.37 19.56 -0.97
C VAL A 148 -3.27 20.55 -0.65
N ARG A 149 -3.68 21.75 -0.21
CA ARG A 149 -2.79 22.84 0.20
C ARG A 149 -3.07 23.16 1.66
N LEU A 150 -2.11 22.87 2.52
CA LEU A 150 -2.15 23.20 3.93
C LEU A 150 -1.80 24.69 4.15
N PRO A 151 -2.40 25.34 5.17
CA PRO A 151 -2.18 26.74 5.47
C PRO A 151 -0.74 27.03 5.91
N GLY A 152 -0.30 28.27 5.69
CA GLY A 152 1.08 28.72 5.95
C GLY A 152 2.09 28.15 4.95
N ASP A 153 3.35 28.06 5.35
CA ASP A 153 4.43 27.53 4.51
C ASP A 153 4.51 26.00 4.51
N LEU A 154 3.51 25.32 5.10
CA LEU A 154 3.52 23.85 5.19
C LEU A 154 3.41 23.15 3.84
N SER A 155 2.85 23.84 2.84
CA SER A 155 2.81 23.35 1.46
C SER A 155 4.05 23.72 0.66
N GLN A 156 4.94 24.58 1.16
CA GLN A 156 6.13 25.08 0.44
C GLN A 156 7.35 24.17 0.56
N GLY A 157 7.20 23.03 1.25
CA GLY A 157 8.27 22.06 1.43
C GLY A 157 8.88 21.55 0.11
N VAL A 158 10.20 21.37 0.13
CA VAL A 158 10.98 20.91 -1.02
C VAL A 158 11.11 19.40 -0.97
N ARG A 159 10.72 18.71 -2.03
CA ARG A 159 10.96 17.28 -2.25
C ARG A 159 12.45 16.97 -2.16
N ASP A 160 12.77 15.93 -1.40
CA ASP A 160 14.15 15.46 -1.26
C ASP A 160 14.73 15.06 -2.62
N THR A 161 15.87 15.64 -2.98
CA THR A 161 16.55 15.39 -4.25
C THR A 161 17.10 13.97 -4.36
N TRP A 162 17.27 13.26 -3.24
CA TRP A 162 17.74 11.87 -3.22
C TRP A 162 16.67 10.83 -3.54
N LEU A 163 15.39 11.19 -3.50
CA LEU A 163 14.30 10.28 -3.87
C LEU A 163 14.09 10.34 -5.39
N PRO A 164 14.02 9.22 -6.11
CA PRO A 164 13.60 9.23 -7.51
C PRO A 164 12.09 9.53 -7.63
N PRO A 165 11.63 10.35 -8.60
CA PRO A 165 10.22 10.72 -8.71
C PRO A 165 9.30 9.52 -8.92
N GLY A 166 8.28 9.39 -8.08
CA GLY A 166 7.21 8.41 -8.22
C GLY A 166 7.63 6.95 -8.10
N VAL A 167 8.61 6.67 -7.25
CA VAL A 167 8.89 5.31 -6.77
C VAL A 167 7.95 5.03 -5.58
N PRO A 168 7.09 4.00 -5.64
CA PRO A 168 6.22 3.61 -4.53
C PRO A 168 7.01 3.37 -3.24
N GLY A 169 6.52 3.90 -2.12
CA GLY A 169 7.19 3.85 -0.80
C GLY A 169 8.18 5.01 -0.53
N ALA A 170 8.78 5.59 -1.57
CA ALA A 170 9.66 6.76 -1.48
C ALA A 170 8.90 8.10 -1.49
N GLU A 171 7.69 8.13 -2.04
CA GLU A 171 6.80 9.29 -2.01
C GLU A 171 5.41 8.79 -1.61
N ALA A 172 5.30 8.31 -0.37
CA ALA A 172 4.09 7.67 0.12
C ALA A 172 2.97 8.70 0.34
N CYS A 173 1.89 8.52 -0.41
CA CYS A 173 0.58 9.11 -0.15
C CYS A 173 -0.40 7.93 0.02
N ASP A 174 -0.86 7.70 1.24
CA ASP A 174 -1.88 6.71 1.55
C ASP A 174 -3.19 7.41 1.92
N VAL A 175 -4.31 6.73 1.68
CA VAL A 175 -5.64 7.30 1.86
C VAL A 175 -6.56 6.29 2.53
N CYS A 176 -7.40 6.79 3.43
CA CYS A 176 -8.48 6.01 4.01
C CYS A 176 -9.75 6.88 4.06
N VAL A 177 -10.91 6.25 3.95
CA VAL A 177 -12.20 6.94 4.04
C VAL A 177 -12.90 6.44 5.30
N GLN A 178 -13.30 7.37 6.15
CA GLN A 178 -14.04 7.10 7.37
C GLN A 178 -15.51 6.76 7.06
N GLU A 179 -16.23 6.16 8.00
CA GLU A 179 -17.63 5.78 7.80
C GLU A 179 -18.56 6.96 7.50
N ASP A 180 -18.22 8.16 7.97
CA ASP A 180 -18.93 9.41 7.71
C ASP A 180 -18.60 10.04 6.34
N GLY A 181 -17.75 9.37 5.55
CA GLY A 181 -17.31 9.83 4.23
C GLY A 181 -16.14 10.83 4.26
N ARG A 182 -15.66 11.26 5.43
CA ARG A 182 -14.45 12.07 5.52
C ARG A 182 -13.23 11.28 5.07
N ILE A 183 -12.26 11.99 4.50
CA ILE A 183 -11.10 11.39 3.86
C ILE A 183 -9.87 11.70 4.70
N LEU A 184 -9.17 10.67 5.16
CA LEU A 184 -7.87 10.78 5.81
C LEU A 184 -6.77 10.53 4.78
N LEU A 185 -5.74 11.37 4.83
CA LEU A 185 -4.58 11.31 3.96
C LEU A 185 -3.31 11.32 4.80
N GLN A 186 -2.41 10.42 4.46
CA GLN A 186 -1.04 10.47 4.93
C GLN A 186 -0.16 11.07 3.84
N ALA A 187 0.66 12.06 4.18
CA ALA A 187 1.67 12.62 3.30
C ALA A 187 2.98 12.83 4.05
N ASN A 188 4.12 12.72 3.38
CA ASN A 188 5.42 13.07 3.95
C ASN A 188 5.84 14.43 3.39
N HIS A 189 6.23 15.36 4.27
CA HIS A 189 6.72 16.67 3.89
C HIS A 189 8.14 16.90 4.43
N HIS A 190 8.96 17.57 3.61
CA HIS A 190 10.26 18.08 3.98
C HIS A 190 10.17 19.59 4.15
N PHE A 191 10.64 20.10 5.28
CA PHE A 191 10.68 21.52 5.60
C PHE A 191 12.09 22.09 5.34
N GLU A 192 12.19 23.32 4.83
CA GLU A 192 13.49 23.97 4.65
C GLU A 192 14.21 24.02 6.02
N LEU A 193 15.45 23.51 6.09
CA LEU A 193 16.33 23.37 7.27
C LEU A 193 16.33 22.01 8.03
N SER A 194 16.19 20.88 7.32
CA SER A 194 16.53 19.48 7.73
C SER A 194 15.49 18.64 8.50
N ASP A 195 14.21 18.99 8.40
CA ASP A 195 13.16 18.22 9.07
C ASP A 195 12.20 17.53 8.08
N HIS A 196 12.16 16.19 8.11
CA HIS A 196 11.14 15.39 7.42
C HIS A 196 10.15 14.83 8.44
N VAL A 197 8.88 15.08 8.20
CA VAL A 197 7.81 14.60 9.06
C VAL A 197 6.64 14.06 8.26
N GLY A 198 5.99 13.06 8.84
CA GLY A 198 4.73 12.57 8.37
C GLY A 198 3.61 13.51 8.81
N MET A 199 2.63 13.68 7.95
CA MET A 199 1.42 14.44 8.23
C MET A 199 0.21 13.56 8.03
N LEU A 200 -0.73 13.66 8.95
CA LEU A 200 -2.07 13.12 8.83
C LEU A 200 -3.02 14.28 8.58
N ILE A 201 -3.69 14.28 7.44
CA ILE A 201 -4.58 15.35 6.98
C ILE A 201 -5.99 14.78 6.89
N ARG A 202 -7.00 15.52 7.34
CA ARG A 202 -8.40 15.15 7.13
C ARG A 202 -9.12 16.15 6.23
N LEU A 203 -9.84 15.63 5.25
CA LEU A 203 -10.69 16.38 4.35
C LEU A 203 -12.16 15.99 4.58
N ASN A 204 -13.05 16.92 4.27
CA ASN A 204 -14.48 16.66 4.15
C ASN A 204 -14.78 15.87 2.87
N THR A 205 -16.01 15.39 2.74
CA THR A 205 -16.50 14.62 1.58
C THR A 205 -16.40 15.38 0.26
N ASP A 206 -16.38 16.71 0.30
CA ASP A 206 -16.23 17.59 -0.87
C ASP A 206 -14.76 17.88 -1.23
N GLY A 207 -13.81 17.36 -0.45
CA GLY A 207 -12.37 17.57 -0.63
C GLY A 207 -11.81 18.82 0.06
N SER A 208 -12.63 19.62 0.76
CA SER A 208 -12.17 20.75 1.56
C SER A 208 -11.48 20.28 2.85
N LEU A 209 -10.55 21.08 3.40
CA LEU A 209 -9.84 20.75 4.64
C LEU A 209 -10.82 20.75 5.84
N ASP A 210 -10.83 19.67 6.63
CA ASP A 210 -11.70 19.56 7.80
C ASP A 210 -11.06 20.19 9.05
N ASN A 211 -11.31 21.48 9.26
CA ASN A 211 -10.76 22.22 10.40
C ASN A 211 -11.21 21.70 11.79
N THR A 212 -12.16 20.78 11.87
CA THR A 212 -12.52 20.13 13.16
C THR A 212 -11.49 19.09 13.58
N PHE A 213 -10.71 18.54 12.64
CA PHE A 213 -9.65 17.57 12.93
C PHE A 213 -8.43 18.27 13.55
N ASN A 214 -8.10 17.92 14.79
CA ASN A 214 -7.03 18.54 15.57
C ASN A 214 -7.13 20.08 15.61
N GLY A 215 -8.35 20.64 15.45
CA GLY A 215 -8.63 22.07 15.38
C GLY A 215 -8.06 22.82 14.16
N ARG A 216 -7.44 22.13 13.19
CA ARG A 216 -6.74 22.76 12.06
C ARG A 216 -6.71 21.95 10.75
N GLY A 217 -7.32 20.77 10.73
CA GLY A 217 -7.36 19.88 9.56
C GLY A 217 -6.22 18.89 9.44
N PHE A 218 -5.21 18.95 10.30
CA PHE A 218 -4.07 18.04 10.22
C PHE A 218 -3.30 17.90 11.53
N VAL A 219 -2.49 16.85 11.57
CA VAL A 219 -1.53 16.51 12.62
C VAL A 219 -0.16 16.37 11.99
N ILE A 220 0.87 16.94 12.63
CA ILE A 220 2.26 16.63 12.34
C ILE A 220 2.64 15.48 13.26
N VAL A 221 2.94 14.32 12.68
CA VAL A 221 3.30 13.12 13.42
C VAL A 221 4.79 13.19 13.71
N ARG A 222 5.13 13.51 14.96
CA ARG A 222 6.53 13.66 15.39
C ARG A 222 6.67 13.21 16.84
N HIS A 223 7.76 12.52 17.13
CA HIS A 223 8.09 12.05 18.48
C HIS A 223 9.54 12.44 18.80
N LEU A 224 9.76 13.02 19.99
CA LEU A 224 11.08 13.45 20.48
C LEU A 224 11.89 14.33 19.50
N LEU A 225 11.19 15.19 18.74
CA LEU A 225 11.78 16.05 17.70
C LEU A 225 12.50 15.29 16.57
N MET A 226 12.31 13.97 16.48
CA MET A 226 12.94 13.15 15.47
C MET A 226 12.17 13.21 14.16
N ASN A 227 12.88 12.92 13.08
CA ASN A 227 12.29 12.81 11.76
C ASN A 227 11.54 11.50 11.60
N THR A 228 10.36 11.59 11.00
CA THR A 228 9.44 10.47 10.81
C THR A 228 9.11 10.32 9.34
N TRP A 229 8.96 9.08 8.89
CA TRP A 229 8.54 8.76 7.54
C TRP A 229 7.36 7.80 7.60
N LEU A 230 6.16 8.25 7.23
CA LEU A 230 4.96 7.41 7.25
C LEU A 230 4.78 6.67 5.92
N SER A 231 4.19 5.49 5.99
CA SER A 231 3.93 4.64 4.82
C SER A 231 2.59 3.90 4.88
N SER A 232 1.95 3.83 6.05
CA SER A 232 0.66 3.17 6.24
C SER A 232 -0.28 4.04 7.06
N LEU A 233 -1.54 4.09 6.63
CA LEU A 233 -2.64 4.74 7.32
C LEU A 233 -3.82 3.76 7.44
N MET A 234 -4.29 3.52 8.67
CA MET A 234 -5.44 2.65 8.92
C MET A 234 -6.42 3.32 9.89
N VAL A 235 -7.71 3.30 9.55
CA VAL A 235 -8.79 3.52 10.50
C VAL A 235 -9.15 2.18 11.13
N GLN A 236 -9.01 2.07 12.44
CA GLN A 236 -9.37 0.89 13.21
C GLN A 236 -10.89 0.78 13.33
N ARG A 237 -11.40 -0.43 13.61
CA ARG A 237 -12.84 -0.68 13.81
C ARG A 237 -13.50 0.15 14.91
N ASP A 238 -12.73 0.64 15.89
CA ASP A 238 -13.20 1.53 16.96
C ASP A 238 -13.16 3.02 16.57
N GLY A 239 -12.84 3.34 15.31
CA GLY A 239 -12.76 4.69 14.78
C GLY A 239 -11.43 5.41 15.08
N ARG A 240 -10.52 4.80 15.84
CA ARG A 240 -9.17 5.35 16.04
C ARG A 240 -8.36 5.26 14.76
N ILE A 241 -7.37 6.13 14.63
CA ILE A 241 -6.51 6.22 13.47
C ILE A 241 -5.10 5.76 13.86
N LEU A 242 -4.58 4.76 13.18
CA LEU A 242 -3.23 4.23 13.38
C LEU A 242 -2.39 4.54 12.15
N VAL A 243 -1.22 5.13 12.35
CA VAL A 243 -0.23 5.36 11.29
C VAL A 243 1.02 4.54 11.56
N GLY A 244 1.66 4.09 10.48
CA GLY A 244 2.88 3.30 10.51
C GLY A 244 3.96 3.84 9.59
N GLY A 245 5.21 3.59 9.95
CA GLY A 245 6.35 4.02 9.16
C GLY A 245 7.69 3.74 9.85
N SER A 246 8.58 4.73 9.79
CA SER A 246 9.85 4.74 10.50
C SER A 246 10.13 6.08 11.17
N ILE A 247 11.08 6.08 12.11
CA ILE A 247 11.56 7.25 12.85
C ILE A 247 13.08 7.20 12.95
N ASN A 248 13.70 8.36 13.19
CA ASN A 248 15.15 8.52 13.28
C ASN A 248 15.89 8.09 12.00
N PHE A 249 15.28 8.40 10.86
CA PHE A 249 15.89 8.48 9.53
C PHE A 249 16.77 7.33 8.95
N PRO A 250 16.20 6.15 8.68
CA PRO A 250 15.27 5.35 9.46
C PRO A 250 16.06 4.35 10.32
N GLU A 251 16.13 4.58 11.63
CA GLU A 251 16.72 3.62 12.56
C GLU A 251 15.68 2.69 13.20
N GLU A 252 14.43 3.13 13.34
CA GLU A 252 13.40 2.39 14.07
C GLU A 252 12.07 2.40 13.32
N GLY A 253 11.32 1.31 13.43
CA GLY A 253 9.93 1.26 12.98
C GLY A 253 9.08 2.11 13.91
N LEU A 254 8.02 2.72 13.37
CA LEU A 254 7.15 3.64 14.08
C LEU A 254 5.68 3.20 13.95
N LEU A 255 4.95 3.21 15.07
CA LEU A 255 3.49 3.28 15.10
C LEU A 255 3.07 4.47 15.96
N ALA A 256 2.04 5.19 15.54
CA ALA A 256 1.42 6.26 16.33
C ALA A 256 -0.09 6.18 16.21
N ARG A 257 -0.82 6.32 17.33
CA ARG A 257 -2.28 6.24 17.33
C ARG A 257 -2.93 7.55 17.75
N TYR A 258 -4.02 7.88 17.05
CA TYR A 258 -4.82 9.07 17.26
C TYR A 258 -6.30 8.68 17.44
N HIS A 259 -7.01 9.49 18.20
CA HIS A 259 -8.46 9.47 18.25
C HIS A 259 -9.06 9.95 16.91
N ILE A 260 -10.34 9.68 16.72
CA ILE A 260 -11.08 10.06 15.51
C ILE A 260 -11.04 11.57 15.23
N ASP A 261 -10.85 12.40 16.26
CA ASP A 261 -10.74 13.86 16.15
C ASP A 261 -9.32 14.35 15.88
N GLY A 262 -8.33 13.45 15.79
CA GLY A 262 -6.92 13.77 15.51
C GLY A 262 -6.08 14.08 16.75
N ARG A 263 -6.63 14.00 17.96
CA ARG A 263 -5.83 14.04 19.19
C ARG A 263 -5.04 12.75 19.36
N LEU A 264 -3.82 12.83 19.87
CA LEU A 264 -2.98 11.67 20.16
C LEU A 264 -3.66 10.79 21.23
N ASP A 265 -3.65 9.47 21.02
CA ASP A 265 -4.13 8.50 22.00
C ASP A 265 -2.98 8.09 22.92
N ASP A 266 -2.81 8.81 24.02
CA ASP A 266 -1.73 8.62 25.01
C ASP A 266 -1.74 7.24 25.70
N CYS A 267 -2.86 6.51 25.63
CA CYS A 267 -3.00 5.17 26.18
C CYS A 267 -2.42 4.08 25.26
N PHE A 268 -2.01 4.42 24.03
CA PHE A 268 -1.34 3.49 23.14
C PHE A 268 0.16 3.46 23.39
N ALA A 269 0.69 2.27 23.65
CA ALA A 269 2.12 2.05 23.90
C ALA A 269 2.69 3.02 24.96
N VAL A 270 3.61 3.91 24.57
CA VAL A 270 4.19 4.95 25.44
C VAL A 270 3.86 6.31 24.84
N ASP A 271 3.01 7.08 25.54
CA ASP A 271 2.57 8.42 25.12
C ASP A 271 2.02 8.47 23.69
N GLY A 272 1.32 7.41 23.25
CA GLY A 272 0.72 7.31 21.92
C GLY A 272 1.66 6.81 20.82
N PHE A 273 2.91 6.51 21.15
CA PHE A 273 3.93 6.06 20.20
C PHE A 273 4.51 4.70 20.58
N MET A 274 4.81 3.91 19.55
CA MET A 274 5.62 2.70 19.65
C MET A 274 6.76 2.80 18.65
N THR A 275 8.00 2.61 19.12
CA THR A 275 9.17 2.46 18.26
C THR A 275 9.85 1.11 18.49
N PHE A 276 10.52 0.57 17.47
CA PHE A 276 11.22 -0.72 17.60
C PHE A 276 12.31 -0.93 16.55
N LYS A 277 13.33 -1.73 16.91
CA LYS A 277 14.33 -2.30 15.99
C LYS A 277 14.01 -3.77 15.71
N ALA A 278 14.44 -4.26 14.55
CA ALA A 278 14.24 -5.66 14.16
C ALA A 278 15.51 -6.48 14.42
N ARG A 279 15.61 -7.08 15.60
CA ARG A 279 16.80 -7.85 16.03
C ARG A 279 18.11 -7.05 15.93
N GLY A 280 18.05 -5.77 16.28
CA GLY A 280 19.18 -4.84 16.21
C GLY A 280 19.34 -4.11 14.87
N TYR A 281 18.69 -4.59 13.81
CA TYR A 281 18.61 -3.87 12.54
C TYR A 281 17.53 -2.78 12.58
N SER A 282 17.64 -1.81 11.67
CA SER A 282 16.58 -0.82 11.50
C SER A 282 15.28 -1.47 11.05
N ALA A 283 14.17 -0.75 11.18
CA ALA A 283 12.86 -1.24 10.78
C ALA A 283 12.06 -0.13 10.08
N GLN A 284 11.27 -0.55 9.10
CA GLN A 284 10.29 0.28 8.41
C GLN A 284 8.99 -0.51 8.32
N VAL A 285 7.90 0.11 8.76
CA VAL A 285 6.55 -0.43 8.57
C VAL A 285 6.00 0.11 7.26
N SER A 286 5.70 -0.78 6.32
CA SER A 286 5.07 -0.47 5.02
C SER A 286 3.55 -0.64 5.06
N GLN A 287 3.05 -1.61 5.83
CA GLN A 287 1.61 -1.87 5.94
C GLN A 287 1.23 -2.36 7.35
N ILE A 288 0.06 -1.91 7.82
CA ILE A 288 -0.56 -2.38 9.06
C ILE A 288 -1.89 -3.07 8.73
N VAL A 289 -2.12 -4.21 9.36
CA VAL A 289 -3.37 -4.98 9.23
C VAL A 289 -3.98 -5.21 10.60
N GLN A 290 -5.29 -4.97 10.75
CA GLN A 290 -6.02 -5.25 11.99
C GLN A 290 -6.66 -6.65 11.96
N HIS A 291 -6.39 -7.44 13.00
CA HIS A 291 -7.04 -8.73 13.28
C HIS A 291 -8.42 -8.54 13.91
N GLU A 292 -9.30 -9.54 13.88
CA GLU A 292 -10.66 -9.45 14.44
C GLU A 292 -10.69 -9.11 15.94
N ASN A 293 -9.72 -9.61 16.69
CA ASN A 293 -9.57 -9.33 18.13
C ASN A 293 -9.09 -7.90 18.44
N GLY A 294 -8.85 -7.08 17.42
CA GLY A 294 -8.37 -5.70 17.55
C GLY A 294 -6.85 -5.54 17.56
N ASP A 295 -6.09 -6.63 17.69
CA ASP A 295 -4.63 -6.61 17.55
C ASP A 295 -4.24 -6.20 16.13
N VAL A 296 -3.02 -5.71 15.99
CA VAL A 296 -2.48 -5.28 14.70
C VAL A 296 -1.23 -6.06 14.35
N GLN A 297 -1.02 -6.28 13.06
CA GLN A 297 0.20 -6.88 12.53
C GLN A 297 0.82 -5.93 11.53
N CYS A 298 2.09 -5.65 11.74
CA CYS A 298 2.88 -4.70 10.97
C CYS A 298 3.79 -5.48 10.03
N PHE A 299 3.85 -5.06 8.78
CA PHE A 299 4.71 -5.64 7.74
C PHE A 299 5.55 -4.56 7.09
N GLY A 300 6.75 -4.91 6.65
CA GLY A 300 7.63 -4.02 5.92
C GLY A 300 8.99 -4.62 5.73
N SER A 301 10.04 -3.90 6.12
CA SER A 301 11.42 -4.38 6.00
C SER A 301 12.35 -3.89 7.11
N SER A 302 13.46 -4.60 7.31
CA SER A 302 14.66 -4.02 7.91
C SER A 302 15.50 -3.27 6.88
N ARG A 303 16.51 -2.49 7.31
CA ARG A 303 17.63 -2.11 6.43
C ARG A 303 18.96 -2.64 6.94
N ASP A 304 19.84 -2.93 5.99
CA ASP A 304 21.24 -3.33 6.17
C ASP A 304 21.44 -4.54 7.11
N PRO A 305 20.97 -5.75 6.73
CA PRO A 305 20.39 -6.11 5.44
C PRO A 305 18.88 -5.91 5.35
N MET A 306 18.37 -5.81 4.12
CA MET A 306 16.95 -5.62 3.86
C MET A 306 16.21 -6.95 3.78
N HIS A 307 15.49 -7.27 4.86
CA HIS A 307 14.69 -8.48 4.99
C HIS A 307 13.23 -8.13 5.23
N CYS A 308 12.33 -8.98 4.74
CA CYS A 308 10.91 -8.90 4.99
C CYS A 308 10.61 -8.95 6.50
N LEU A 309 9.90 -7.96 7.02
CA LEU A 309 9.61 -7.80 8.44
C LEU A 309 8.15 -8.13 8.75
N ALA A 310 7.90 -8.82 9.87
CA ALA A 310 6.58 -8.95 10.47
C ALA A 310 6.64 -8.77 12.00
N LEU A 311 5.75 -7.95 12.57
CA LEU A 311 5.60 -7.77 14.01
C LEU A 311 4.12 -7.77 14.38
N LYS A 312 3.73 -8.54 15.40
CA LYS A 312 2.38 -8.52 15.95
C LYS A 312 2.35 -7.71 17.25
N VAL A 313 1.37 -6.83 17.36
CA VAL A 313 1.20 -5.87 18.45
C VAL A 313 -0.23 -5.94 18.92
N HIS A 314 -0.43 -5.96 20.23
CA HIS A 314 -1.77 -5.91 20.79
C HIS A 314 -2.45 -4.58 20.50
N SER A 315 -3.78 -4.55 20.62
CA SER A 315 -4.56 -3.32 20.48
C SER A 315 -4.16 -2.20 21.45
N ASN A 316 -3.36 -2.46 22.49
CA ASN A 316 -2.83 -1.43 23.39
C ASN A 316 -1.41 -0.95 23.02
N GLY A 317 -0.82 -1.44 21.92
CA GLY A 317 0.52 -1.04 21.48
C GLY A 317 1.66 -1.84 22.10
N ARG A 318 1.39 -2.85 22.92
CA ARG A 318 2.43 -3.76 23.43
C ARG A 318 2.70 -4.90 22.44
N PRO A 319 3.97 -5.28 22.19
CA PRO A 319 4.27 -6.45 21.37
C PRO A 319 3.61 -7.74 21.90
N ASP A 320 3.10 -8.57 21.00
CA ASP A 320 2.49 -9.86 21.35
C ASP A 320 3.59 -10.89 21.68
N ILE A 321 3.79 -11.17 22.96
CA ILE A 321 4.82 -12.13 23.44
C ILE A 321 4.57 -13.57 22.99
N HIS A 322 3.33 -13.93 22.64
CA HIS A 322 2.98 -15.26 22.13
C HIS A 322 3.32 -15.40 20.63
N CYS A 323 3.56 -14.28 19.95
CA CYS A 323 4.01 -14.24 18.56
C CYS A 323 5.50 -13.90 18.48
N ASN A 324 6.35 -14.89 18.19
CA ASN A 324 7.81 -14.71 18.04
C ASN A 324 8.46 -14.02 19.27
N GLY A 325 7.94 -14.28 20.47
CA GLY A 325 8.46 -13.70 21.72
C GLY A 325 8.29 -12.18 21.83
N GLY A 326 7.33 -11.58 21.09
CA GLY A 326 7.14 -10.13 21.06
C GLY A 326 8.18 -9.40 20.22
N GLN A 327 9.00 -10.13 19.45
CA GLN A 327 10.03 -9.54 18.60
C GLN A 327 9.59 -9.50 17.14
N ALA A 328 10.10 -8.53 16.39
CA ALA A 328 9.95 -8.53 14.94
C ALA A 328 10.64 -9.76 14.34
N ARG A 329 9.92 -10.46 13.47
CA ARG A 329 10.44 -11.56 12.67
C ARG A 329 11.00 -10.99 11.37
N LEU A 330 12.22 -11.42 11.03
CA LEU A 330 12.82 -11.18 9.73
C LEU A 330 12.74 -12.47 8.90
N LEU A 331 12.35 -12.32 7.64
CA LEU A 331 12.30 -13.37 6.64
C LEU A 331 13.21 -12.98 5.48
N GLU A 332 14.11 -13.88 5.13
CA GLU A 332 14.99 -13.75 3.97
C GLU A 332 14.37 -14.50 2.79
N ILE A 333 14.19 -13.80 1.67
CA ILE A 333 13.73 -14.37 0.40
C ILE A 333 14.67 -13.89 -0.70
N GLY A 334 15.29 -14.82 -1.42
CA GLY A 334 16.34 -14.51 -2.40
C GLY A 334 17.70 -14.23 -1.73
N HIS A 335 18.66 -13.74 -2.51
CA HIS A 335 20.07 -13.59 -2.07
C HIS A 335 20.49 -12.15 -1.77
N SER A 336 19.77 -11.15 -2.30
CA SER A 336 20.19 -9.75 -2.26
C SER A 336 19.36 -8.87 -1.31
N GLY A 337 18.15 -9.30 -0.98
CA GLY A 337 17.25 -8.60 -0.07
C GLY A 337 15.79 -8.76 -0.48
N CYS A 338 14.88 -8.42 0.44
CA CYS A 338 13.45 -8.48 0.20
C CYS A 338 12.70 -7.51 1.11
N GLN A 339 11.52 -7.09 0.67
CA GLN A 339 10.64 -6.22 1.46
C GLN A 339 9.18 -6.53 1.20
N TRP A 340 8.34 -6.33 2.21
CA TRP A 340 6.89 -6.25 2.03
C TRP A 340 6.46 -4.82 1.70
N THR A 341 5.52 -4.70 0.77
CA THR A 341 4.95 -3.40 0.32
C THR A 341 3.49 -3.26 0.72
N ASP A 342 2.72 -4.36 0.69
CA ASP A 342 1.30 -4.36 1.05
C ASP A 342 0.90 -5.69 1.71
N ALA A 343 -0.22 -5.66 2.43
CA ALA A 343 -0.75 -6.79 3.18
C ALA A 343 -2.26 -6.68 3.38
N LYS A 344 -2.95 -7.82 3.42
CA LYS A 344 -4.41 -7.89 3.59
C LYS A 344 -4.80 -9.06 4.50
N ALA A 345 -5.63 -8.78 5.51
CA ALA A 345 -6.29 -9.83 6.30
C ALA A 345 -7.33 -10.56 5.46
N LEU A 346 -7.42 -11.87 5.67
CA LEU A 346 -8.43 -12.76 5.12
C LEU A 346 -9.54 -13.03 6.16
N PRO A 347 -10.73 -13.49 5.74
CA PRO A 347 -11.83 -13.81 6.65
C PRO A 347 -11.52 -14.90 7.68
N ASP A 348 -10.55 -15.78 7.41
CA ASP A 348 -10.10 -16.81 8.35
C ASP A 348 -9.08 -16.29 9.39
N GLY A 349 -8.79 -14.98 9.36
CA GLY A 349 -7.82 -14.31 10.22
C GLY A 349 -6.36 -14.47 9.77
N SER A 350 -6.09 -15.20 8.69
CA SER A 350 -4.76 -15.21 8.08
C SER A 350 -4.49 -13.88 7.37
N VAL A 351 -3.23 -13.62 7.02
CA VAL A 351 -2.82 -12.40 6.33
C VAL A 351 -1.97 -12.77 5.12
N VAL A 352 -2.31 -12.22 3.97
CA VAL A 352 -1.47 -12.28 2.76
C VAL A 352 -0.61 -11.03 2.70
N THR A 353 0.69 -11.20 2.43
CA THR A 353 1.64 -10.10 2.21
C THR A 353 2.21 -10.19 0.81
N VAL A 354 2.46 -9.03 0.19
CA VAL A 354 3.10 -8.94 -1.14
C VAL A 354 4.26 -7.96 -1.10
N GLY A 355 5.21 -8.14 -2.01
CA GLY A 355 6.39 -7.28 -2.10
C GLY A 355 7.35 -7.71 -3.20
N ALA A 356 8.62 -7.39 -3.02
CA ALA A 356 9.66 -7.74 -4.00
C ALA A 356 10.93 -8.27 -3.33
N THR A 357 11.63 -9.17 -4.02
CA THR A 357 13.08 -9.29 -3.82
C THR A 357 13.77 -8.07 -4.43
N ILE A 358 14.98 -7.78 -3.97
CA ILE A 358 15.72 -6.56 -4.33
C ILE A 358 17.10 -6.99 -4.84
N GLY A 359 17.63 -6.31 -5.86
CA GLY A 359 18.88 -6.70 -6.51
C GLY A 359 18.97 -6.30 -7.99
N GLY A 360 18.27 -5.24 -8.41
CA GLY A 360 18.18 -4.86 -9.80
C GLY A 360 17.41 -5.89 -10.63
N VAL A 361 18.05 -6.48 -11.63
CA VAL A 361 17.42 -7.43 -12.58
C VAL A 361 16.87 -8.70 -11.91
N GLU A 362 17.28 -9.00 -10.67
CA GLU A 362 16.81 -10.16 -9.91
C GLU A 362 15.58 -9.92 -9.05
N ALA A 363 15.07 -8.68 -9.00
CA ALA A 363 13.87 -8.38 -8.25
C ALA A 363 12.65 -9.09 -8.87
N ASP A 364 11.98 -9.90 -8.05
CA ASP A 364 10.82 -10.69 -8.44
C ASP A 364 9.67 -10.37 -7.48
N PHE A 365 8.44 -10.61 -7.91
CA PHE A 365 7.29 -10.57 -7.01
C PHE A 365 7.46 -11.61 -5.93
N ILE A 366 7.16 -11.24 -4.69
CA ILE A 366 7.05 -12.19 -3.58
C ILE A 366 5.70 -12.06 -2.92
N LEU A 367 5.15 -13.19 -2.49
CA LEU A 367 3.92 -13.26 -1.72
C LEU A 367 4.12 -14.24 -0.57
N ALA A 368 3.48 -14.01 0.57
CA ALA A 368 3.44 -14.97 1.67
C ALA A 368 2.06 -14.99 2.33
N ARG A 369 1.71 -16.11 2.94
CA ARG A 369 0.53 -16.23 3.79
C ARG A 369 0.98 -16.49 5.23
N HIS A 370 0.42 -15.73 6.16
CA HIS A 370 0.71 -15.80 7.59
C HIS A 370 -0.55 -16.22 8.34
N LEU A 371 -0.44 -17.19 9.22
CA LEU A 371 -1.54 -17.63 10.08
C LEU A 371 -1.90 -16.53 11.10
N PRO A 372 -3.10 -16.56 11.72
CA PRO A 372 -3.50 -15.60 12.75
C PRO A 372 -2.53 -15.49 13.94
N ASN A 373 -1.75 -16.55 14.19
CA ASN A 373 -0.71 -16.59 15.22
C ASN A 373 0.64 -15.99 14.77
N GLY A 374 0.73 -15.41 13.57
CA GLY A 374 1.92 -14.78 13.00
C GLY A 374 2.95 -15.73 12.40
N LYS A 375 2.72 -17.06 12.42
CA LYS A 375 3.61 -18.02 11.74
C LYS A 375 3.34 -18.01 10.23
N LEU A 376 4.34 -18.40 9.43
CA LEU A 376 4.10 -18.64 8.01
C LEU A 376 3.20 -19.86 7.84
N ASP A 377 2.25 -19.77 6.92
CA ASP A 377 1.35 -20.87 6.60
C ASP A 377 2.02 -21.89 5.68
N ARG A 378 2.24 -23.10 6.19
CA ARG A 378 2.87 -24.19 5.43
C ARG A 378 1.97 -24.81 4.36
N ASN A 379 0.69 -24.45 4.31
CA ASN A 379 -0.21 -24.86 3.22
C ASN A 379 -0.13 -23.93 1.99
N PHE A 380 0.72 -22.91 2.02
CA PHE A 380 0.92 -21.96 0.93
C PHE A 380 2.31 -22.12 0.31
N GLY A 381 2.44 -21.97 -1.01
CA GLY A 381 3.74 -21.97 -1.70
C GLY A 381 4.51 -23.28 -1.53
N ASN A 382 3.85 -24.42 -1.77
CA ASN A 382 4.44 -25.76 -1.72
C ASN A 382 5.17 -26.08 -0.40
N GLY A 383 4.61 -25.71 0.76
CA GLY A 383 5.23 -26.00 2.06
C GLY A 383 6.10 -24.88 2.62
N ILE A 384 6.47 -23.89 1.82
CA ILE A 384 7.44 -22.87 2.22
C ILE A 384 6.74 -21.71 2.95
N GLY A 385 5.47 -21.45 2.62
CA GLY A 385 4.65 -20.36 3.15
C GLY A 385 4.82 -19.03 2.44
N TRP A 386 5.64 -19.02 1.38
CA TRP A 386 5.79 -17.89 0.47
C TRP A 386 6.10 -18.41 -0.94
N VAL A 387 5.88 -17.54 -1.93
CA VAL A 387 6.21 -17.77 -3.33
C VAL A 387 7.02 -16.60 -3.88
N ARG A 388 7.88 -16.90 -4.85
CA ARG A 388 8.66 -15.94 -5.62
C ARG A 388 8.33 -16.15 -7.09
N THR A 389 7.95 -15.09 -7.78
CA THR A 389 7.44 -15.16 -9.15
C THR A 389 8.13 -14.12 -10.02
N ARG A 390 8.89 -14.60 -11.00
CA ARG A 390 9.46 -13.78 -12.06
C ARG A 390 8.42 -13.56 -13.16
N LEU A 391 8.06 -12.32 -13.39
CA LEU A 391 7.09 -11.92 -14.41
C LEU A 391 7.77 -11.53 -15.72
N GLY A 392 8.94 -10.88 -15.64
CA GLY A 392 9.70 -10.38 -16.78
C GLY A 392 11.15 -10.83 -16.82
N ARG A 393 11.95 -10.15 -17.66
CA ARG A 393 13.40 -10.39 -17.80
C ARG A 393 14.25 -9.53 -16.85
N SER A 394 13.62 -8.57 -16.17
CA SER A 394 14.28 -7.63 -15.28
C SER A 394 13.39 -7.42 -14.05
N LEU A 395 13.64 -6.33 -13.31
CA LEU A 395 12.99 -5.98 -12.06
C LEU A 395 11.46 -6.05 -12.14
N ASP A 396 10.87 -6.87 -11.28
CA ASP A 396 9.45 -6.96 -10.98
C ASP A 396 9.20 -6.52 -9.54
N THR A 397 8.23 -5.62 -9.32
CA THR A 397 7.86 -5.13 -7.99
C THR A 397 6.36 -5.20 -7.77
N ALA A 398 5.92 -5.98 -6.77
CA ALA A 398 4.54 -5.95 -6.30
C ALA A 398 4.34 -4.74 -5.36
N THR A 399 3.27 -3.99 -5.56
CA THR A 399 2.97 -2.74 -4.84
C THR A 399 1.66 -2.80 -4.08
N SER A 400 0.71 -3.65 -4.50
CA SER A 400 -0.59 -3.74 -3.85
C SER A 400 -1.23 -5.11 -3.97
N VAL A 401 -2.05 -5.46 -2.99
CA VAL A 401 -2.82 -6.71 -2.96
C VAL A 401 -4.30 -6.46 -2.68
N ALA A 402 -5.16 -7.18 -3.39
CA ALA A 402 -6.59 -7.24 -3.15
C ALA A 402 -7.08 -8.70 -3.21
N MET A 403 -8.21 -8.97 -2.57
CA MET A 403 -8.79 -10.32 -2.49
C MET A 403 -10.11 -10.39 -3.25
N GLN A 404 -10.23 -11.37 -4.13
CA GLN A 404 -11.50 -11.69 -4.79
C GLN A 404 -12.41 -12.48 -3.84
N ALA A 405 -13.71 -12.48 -4.14
CA ALA A 405 -14.73 -13.13 -3.30
C ALA A 405 -14.59 -14.67 -3.27
N ASP A 406 -13.98 -15.25 -4.31
CA ASP A 406 -13.64 -16.67 -4.41
C ASP A 406 -12.40 -17.07 -3.61
N GLY A 407 -11.75 -16.11 -2.94
CA GLY A 407 -10.52 -16.31 -2.16
C GLY A 407 -9.24 -16.15 -2.97
N ASN A 408 -9.29 -15.91 -4.28
CA ASN A 408 -8.10 -15.67 -5.07
C ASN A 408 -7.45 -14.32 -4.75
N ILE A 409 -6.12 -14.30 -4.86
CA ILE A 409 -5.28 -13.17 -4.50
C ILE A 409 -4.91 -12.41 -5.77
N VAL A 410 -5.32 -11.15 -5.89
CA VAL A 410 -4.94 -10.26 -6.98
C VAL A 410 -3.81 -9.36 -6.52
N VAL A 411 -2.70 -9.39 -7.25
CA VAL A 411 -1.51 -8.59 -6.96
C VAL A 411 -1.22 -7.64 -8.10
N GLY A 412 -1.13 -6.35 -7.78
CA GLY A 412 -0.69 -5.32 -8.70
C GLY A 412 0.75 -4.91 -8.48
N GLY A 413 1.37 -4.46 -9.55
CA GLY A 413 2.73 -3.96 -9.52
C GLY A 413 3.23 -3.58 -10.90
N TYR A 414 4.54 -3.62 -11.07
CA TYR A 414 5.14 -3.32 -12.37
C TYR A 414 6.34 -4.22 -12.66
N SER A 415 6.61 -4.36 -13.96
CA SER A 415 7.74 -5.09 -14.51
C SER A 415 8.53 -4.16 -15.42
N LEU A 416 9.86 -4.27 -15.41
CA LEU A 416 10.74 -3.56 -16.32
C LEU A 416 11.11 -4.47 -17.51
N ASP A 417 10.66 -4.12 -18.71
CA ASP A 417 11.11 -4.78 -19.96
C ASP A 417 11.27 -3.72 -21.06
N GLY A 418 12.47 -3.13 -21.11
CA GLY A 418 12.76 -1.91 -21.86
C GLY A 418 12.14 -0.65 -21.22
N ASN A 419 10.84 -0.68 -20.91
CA ASN A 419 10.12 0.35 -20.16
C ASN A 419 9.32 -0.28 -19.01
N TYR A 420 9.00 0.51 -17.99
CA TYR A 420 8.09 0.07 -16.93
C TYR A 420 6.69 -0.20 -17.49
N ARG A 421 6.13 -1.36 -17.13
CA ARG A 421 4.77 -1.78 -17.46
C ARG A 421 4.02 -2.17 -16.21
N ALA A 422 2.84 -1.59 -16.03
CA ALA A 422 1.89 -2.02 -15.00
C ALA A 422 1.41 -3.44 -15.29
N VAL A 423 1.42 -4.30 -14.27
CA VAL A 423 1.04 -5.71 -14.37
C VAL A 423 0.11 -6.07 -13.22
N ILE A 424 -0.89 -6.89 -13.52
CA ILE A 424 -1.71 -7.60 -12.53
C ILE A 424 -1.43 -9.09 -12.66
N ALA A 425 -1.24 -9.77 -11.53
CA ALA A 425 -1.14 -11.22 -11.45
C ALA A 425 -2.20 -11.75 -10.47
N ARG A 426 -2.75 -12.94 -10.75
CA ARG A 426 -3.68 -13.63 -9.85
C ARG A 426 -3.07 -14.94 -9.36
N TYR A 427 -3.22 -15.20 -8.07
CA TYR A 427 -2.75 -16.39 -7.39
C TYR A 427 -3.92 -17.10 -6.70
N LEU A 428 -3.81 -18.43 -6.61
CA LEU A 428 -4.78 -19.25 -5.90
C LEU A 428 -4.69 -19.02 -4.40
N GLY A 429 -5.88 -18.92 -3.79
CA GLY A 429 -6.13 -18.51 -2.41
C GLY A 429 -5.37 -19.24 -1.31
#